data_AF-A0A016TNH7-F1
#
_entry.id   AF-A0A016TNH7-F1
#
_cell.length_a   1.000
_cell.length_b   1.000
_cell.length_c   1.000
_cell.angle_alpha   90.00
_cell.angle_beta   90.00
_cell.angle_gamma   90.00
#
_symmetry.space_group_name_H-M   'P 1'
#
loop_
_entity.id
_entity.type
_entity.pdbx_description
1 polymer ?
#
loop_
_entity_poly.entity_id
_entity_poly.type
_entity_poly.pdbx_seq_one_letter_code
_entity_poly.pdbx_strand_id
1 'polypeptide(L)'
;MCLHAWEILSNNCRSFNYGGIGSLLGHEITHGFDNKGKDYDENGNKRRWLSEEWQKNFKERAKCFEEQYTNTPVLLYTGKKALKTNLTNNGTYTLHENIADYGGVQLALKVMVFLLRGR
;
A
#
# COMPACT_ATOMS: atom_id res chain seq x y z
N MET A 1 -20.58 1.91 -9.66
CA MET A 1 -19.38 1.16 -9.23
C MET A 1 -19.70 -0.13 -8.46
N CYS A 2 -20.77 -0.19 -7.64
CA CYS A 2 -21.07 -1.38 -6.83
C CYS A 2 -21.58 -2.63 -7.58
N LEU A 3 -22.27 -2.49 -8.71
CA LEU A 3 -22.85 -3.64 -9.43
C LEU A 3 -21.79 -4.61 -10.00
N HIS A 4 -20.65 -4.09 -10.47
CA HIS A 4 -19.57 -4.93 -11.01
C HIS A 4 -18.72 -5.60 -9.92
N ALA A 5 -18.63 -5.01 -8.72
CA ALA A 5 -17.85 -5.57 -7.62
C ALA A 5 -18.44 -6.90 -7.12
N TRP A 6 -19.76 -7.06 -7.11
CA TRP A 6 -20.43 -8.27 -6.63
C TRP A 6 -20.20 -9.49 -7.54
N GLU A 7 -20.22 -9.31 -8.86
CA GLU A 7 -19.91 -10.37 -9.82
C GLU A 7 -18.44 -10.79 -9.75
N ILE A 8 -17.54 -9.82 -9.53
CA ILE A 8 -16.10 -10.08 -9.34
C ILE A 8 -15.83 -10.88 -8.07
N LEU A 9 -16.57 -10.66 -6.99
CA LEU A 9 -16.31 -11.32 -5.71
C LEU A 9 -16.90 -12.73 -5.62
N SER A 10 -18.01 -13.00 -6.31
CA SER A 10 -18.80 -14.22 -6.14
C SER A 10 -18.29 -15.42 -6.96
N ASN A 11 -17.63 -15.20 -8.09
CA ASN A 11 -17.20 -16.28 -9.01
C ASN A 11 -15.67 -16.51 -9.07
N ASN A 12 -14.89 -15.87 -8.20
CA ASN A 12 -13.43 -15.96 -8.23
C ASN A 12 -12.85 -16.82 -7.10
N CYS A 13 -11.70 -17.43 -7.34
CA CYS A 13 -10.97 -18.15 -6.30
C CYS A 13 -10.53 -17.18 -5.19
N ARG A 14 -10.45 -17.67 -3.95
CA ARG A 14 -10.10 -16.84 -2.78
C ARG A 14 -8.81 -16.06 -2.99
N SER A 15 -7.79 -16.65 -3.62
CA SER A 15 -6.52 -15.97 -3.92
C SER A 15 -6.71 -14.73 -4.79
N PHE A 16 -7.61 -14.76 -5.76
CA PHE A 16 -7.92 -13.61 -6.62
C PHE A 16 -8.60 -12.50 -5.81
N ASN A 17 -9.57 -12.86 -4.96
CA ASN A 17 -10.26 -11.89 -4.12
C ASN A 17 -9.30 -11.22 -3.10
N TYR A 18 -8.45 -12.00 -2.43
CA TYR A 18 -7.45 -11.43 -1.51
C TYR A 18 -6.39 -10.59 -2.24
N GLY A 19 -5.91 -11.04 -3.40
CA GLY A 19 -4.95 -10.27 -4.20
C GLY A 19 -5.52 -8.97 -4.77
N GLY A 20 -6.80 -8.95 -5.14
CA GLY A 20 -7.52 -7.78 -5.64
C GLY A 20 -8.13 -6.94 -4.52
N ILE A 21 -9.39 -7.23 -4.14
CA ILE A 21 -10.11 -6.42 -3.16
C ILE A 21 -9.45 -6.45 -1.78
N GLY A 22 -8.83 -7.56 -1.40
CA GLY A 22 -8.16 -7.68 -0.10
C GLY A 22 -6.97 -6.75 0.03
N SER A 23 -6.17 -6.62 -1.03
CA SER A 23 -5.02 -5.70 -1.05
C SER A 23 -5.49 -4.25 -1.08
N LEU A 24 -6.57 -3.94 -1.81
CA LEU A 24 -7.18 -2.60 -1.81
C LEU A 24 -7.69 -2.21 -0.43
N LEU A 25 -8.45 -3.08 0.25
CA LEU A 25 -8.91 -2.80 1.61
C LEU A 25 -7.73 -2.63 2.59
N GLY A 26 -6.70 -3.45 2.45
CA GLY A 26 -5.49 -3.30 3.25
C GLY A 26 -4.74 -1.99 2.96
N HIS A 27 -4.75 -1.51 1.71
CA HIS A 27 -4.18 -0.24 1.30
C HIS A 27 -4.92 0.93 2.00
N GLU A 28 -6.25 0.95 1.92
CA GLU A 28 -7.06 2.00 2.59
C GLU A 28 -6.92 1.99 4.11
N ILE A 29 -6.82 0.81 4.74
CA ILE A 29 -6.53 0.70 6.18
C ILE A 29 -5.14 1.27 6.50
N THR A 30 -4.15 0.99 5.64
CA THR A 30 -2.77 1.44 5.86
C THR A 30 -2.64 2.96 5.74
N HIS A 31 -3.48 3.64 4.95
CA HIS A 31 -3.51 5.11 4.91
C HIS A 31 -3.73 5.75 6.28
N GLY A 32 -4.49 5.11 7.17
CA GLY A 32 -4.65 5.57 8.56
C GLY A 32 -3.34 5.62 9.37
N PHE A 33 -2.28 4.96 8.89
CA PHE A 33 -0.99 4.81 9.57
C PHE A 33 0.21 5.22 8.71
N ASP A 34 -0.01 5.80 7.53
CA ASP A 34 1.05 6.25 6.64
C ASP A 34 1.74 7.53 7.17
N ASN A 35 2.62 8.15 6.37
CA ASN A 35 3.37 9.32 6.80
C ASN A 35 2.52 10.57 7.07
N LYS A 36 1.25 10.57 6.65
CA LYS A 36 0.24 11.60 6.92
C LYS A 36 -0.81 11.11 7.92
N GLY A 37 -1.34 9.91 7.73
CA GLY A 37 -2.44 9.36 8.53
C GLY A 37 -2.09 9.15 9.99
N LYS A 38 -0.84 8.79 10.28
CA LYS A 38 -0.33 8.60 11.65
C LYS A 38 -0.52 9.83 12.58
N ASP A 39 -0.74 11.01 12.01
CA ASP A 39 -0.93 12.26 12.77
C ASP A 39 -2.40 12.46 13.20
N TYR A 40 -3.32 11.58 12.80
CA TYR A 40 -4.74 11.64 13.11
C TYR A 40 -5.14 10.50 14.04
N ASP A 41 -5.92 10.82 15.08
CA ASP A 41 -6.42 9.83 16.04
C ASP A 41 -7.66 9.08 15.53
N GLU A 42 -8.20 8.20 16.38
CA GLU A 42 -9.38 7.38 16.09
C GLU A 42 -10.64 8.17 15.73
N ASN A 43 -10.69 9.47 16.06
CA ASN A 43 -11.79 10.38 15.75
C ASN A 43 -11.48 11.31 14.58
N GLY A 44 -10.31 11.15 13.94
CA GLY A 44 -9.85 12.02 12.85
C GLY A 44 -9.29 13.37 13.32
N ASN A 45 -8.95 13.53 14.61
CA ASN A 45 -8.32 14.75 15.09
C ASN A 45 -6.81 14.68 14.92
N LYS A 46 -6.20 15.79 14.45
CA LYS A 46 -4.75 15.88 14.34
C LYS A 46 -4.11 15.98 15.72
N ARG A 47 -3.53 14.90 16.23
CA ARG A 47 -2.82 14.86 17.52
C ARG A 47 -1.68 13.85 17.49
N ARG A 48 -0.65 14.08 18.30
CA ARG A 48 0.46 13.14 18.48
C ARG A 48 0.05 12.06 19.49
N TRP A 49 -0.44 10.92 19.00
CA TRP A 49 -0.92 9.80 19.85
C TRP A 49 -0.01 8.56 19.83
N LEU A 50 0.96 8.50 18.91
CA LEU A 50 1.97 7.45 18.83
C LEU A 50 3.26 7.86 19.57
N SER A 51 3.89 6.87 20.23
CA SER A 51 5.10 7.08 21.03
C SER A 51 6.28 7.61 20.21
N GLU A 52 7.26 8.22 20.89
CA GLU A 52 8.45 8.74 20.22
C GLU A 52 9.28 7.63 19.55
N GLU A 53 9.37 6.47 20.21
CA GLU A 53 10.03 5.29 19.69
C GLU A 53 9.38 4.81 18.39
N TRP A 54 8.04 4.75 18.36
CA TRP A 54 7.30 4.38 17.15
C TRP A 54 7.61 5.35 16.00
N GLN A 55 7.63 6.66 16.28
CA GLN A 55 7.90 7.67 15.25
C GLN A 55 9.32 7.58 14.70
N LYS A 56 10.31 7.31 15.56
CA LYS A 56 11.69 7.08 15.13
C LYS A 56 11.76 5.87 14.19
N ASN A 57 11.22 4.73 14.63
CA ASN A 57 11.22 3.49 13.86
C ASN A 57 10.44 3.63 12.54
N PHE A 58 9.32 4.37 12.56
CA PHE A 58 8.55 4.67 11.36
C PHE A 58 9.37 5.50 10.37
N LYS A 59 10.03 6.57 10.83
CA LYS A 59 10.82 7.45 9.97
C LYS A 59 11.97 6.70 9.29
N GLU A 60 12.64 5.81 10.01
CA GLU A 60 13.71 4.97 9.46
C GLU A 60 13.19 4.05 8.34
N ARG A 61 12.02 3.41 8.53
CA ARG A 61 11.41 2.53 7.52
C ARG A 61 10.84 3.30 6.33
N ALA A 62 10.16 4.42 6.59
CA ALA A 62 9.59 5.28 5.55
C ALA A 62 10.67 5.81 4.60
N LYS A 63 11.86 6.14 5.15
CA LYS A 63 13.01 6.57 4.35
C LYS A 63 13.44 5.51 3.32
N CYS A 64 13.34 4.23 3.64
CA CYS A 64 13.64 3.14 2.69
C CYS A 64 12.71 3.20 1.46
N PHE A 65 11.41 3.41 1.67
CA PHE A 65 10.46 3.57 0.57
C PHE A 65 10.73 4.86 -0.23
N GLU A 66 11.00 5.97 0.45
CA GLU A 66 11.35 7.22 -0.24
C GLU A 66 12.58 7.05 -1.14
N GLU A 67 13.65 6.42 -0.64
CA GLU A 67 14.87 6.14 -1.40
C GLU A 67 14.61 5.16 -2.56
N GLN A 68 13.89 4.06 -2.32
CA GLN A 68 13.56 3.08 -3.34
C GLN A 68 12.82 3.73 -4.52
N TYR A 69 11.76 4.49 -4.23
CA TYR A 69 10.92 5.07 -5.27
C TYR A 69 11.60 6.28 -5.92
N THR A 70 12.42 7.05 -5.20
CA THR A 70 13.24 8.12 -5.82
C THR A 70 14.22 7.57 -6.86
N ASN A 71 14.75 6.38 -6.64
CA ASN A 71 15.67 5.71 -7.57
C ASN A 71 14.97 4.87 -8.63
N THR A 72 13.63 4.85 -8.65
CA THR A 72 12.86 4.08 -9.63
C THR A 72 12.71 4.87 -10.94
N PRO A 73 13.22 4.38 -12.08
CA PRO A 73 13.13 5.09 -13.35
C PRO A 73 11.69 5.06 -13.88
N VAL A 74 11.25 6.16 -14.46
CA VAL A 74 9.99 6.21 -15.21
C VAL A 74 10.21 5.52 -16.55
N LEU A 75 9.35 4.55 -16.86
CA LEU A 75 9.38 3.82 -18.12
C LEU A 75 8.30 4.37 -19.07
N LEU A 76 8.67 4.57 -20.33
CA LEU A 76 7.74 4.86 -21.41
C LEU A 76 7.44 3.56 -22.16
N TYR A 77 6.16 3.24 -22.34
CA TYR A 77 5.76 2.05 -23.09
C TYR A 77 5.34 2.43 -24.51
N THR A 78 5.96 1.78 -25.50
CA THR A 78 5.60 1.93 -26.92
C THR A 78 5.33 0.55 -27.50
N GLY A 79 4.05 0.22 -27.66
CA GLY A 79 3.63 -1.16 -27.97
C GLY A 79 4.02 -2.12 -26.83
N LYS A 80 4.78 -3.17 -27.15
CA LYS A 80 5.27 -4.17 -26.18
C LYS A 80 6.67 -3.86 -25.62
N LYS A 81 7.26 -2.71 -25.95
CA LYS A 81 8.61 -2.34 -25.51
C LYS A 81 8.54 -1.30 -24.41
N ALA A 82 9.33 -1.49 -23.35
CA ALA A 82 9.57 -0.49 -22.32
C ALA A 82 10.87 0.25 -22.64
N LEU A 83 10.81 1.57 -22.74
CA LEU A 83 11.94 2.46 -22.95
C LEU A 83 12.25 3.18 -21.63
N LYS A 84 13.50 3.08 -21.18
CA LYS A 84 13.96 3.80 -19.99
C LYS A 84 14.05 5.29 -20.33
N THR A 85 13.43 6.14 -19.52
CA THR A 85 13.56 7.59 -19.63
C THR A 85 14.69 8.10 -18.73
N ASN A 86 15.04 9.39 -18.87
CA ASN A 86 15.92 10.09 -17.93
C ASN A 86 15.18 10.62 -16.69
N LEU A 87 13.89 10.30 -16.53
CA LEU A 87 13.08 10.70 -15.40
C LEU A 87 13.08 9.60 -14.33
N THR A 88 13.07 10.01 -13.07
CA THR A 88 12.83 9.14 -11.92
C THR A 88 11.55 9.56 -11.20
N ASN A 89 10.97 8.63 -10.45
CA ASN A 89 9.81 8.94 -9.63
C ASN A 89 10.19 9.88 -8.46
N ASN A 90 9.22 10.63 -7.95
CA ASN A 90 9.38 11.44 -6.75
C ASN A 90 8.96 10.60 -5.53
N GLY A 91 9.94 9.99 -4.87
CA GLY A 91 9.70 9.09 -3.72
C GLY A 91 9.08 9.81 -2.53
N THR A 92 9.45 11.08 -2.28
CA THR A 92 8.86 11.88 -1.20
C THR A 92 7.38 12.14 -1.45
N TYR A 93 7.02 12.50 -2.69
CA TYR A 93 5.65 12.78 -3.08
C TYR A 93 4.76 11.54 -3.02
N THR A 94 5.27 10.41 -3.52
CA THR A 94 4.53 9.13 -3.59
C THR A 94 4.56 8.33 -2.29
N LEU A 95 5.27 8.79 -1.26
CA LEU A 95 5.56 8.01 -0.04
C LEU A 95 4.31 7.41 0.64
N HIS A 96 3.25 8.19 0.78
CA HIS A 96 2.00 7.74 1.42
C HIS A 96 1.38 6.53 0.68
N GLU A 97 1.23 6.64 -0.64
CA GLU A 97 0.74 5.56 -1.50
C GLU A 97 1.67 4.35 -1.49
N ASN A 98 2.99 4.57 -1.55
CA ASN A 98 3.97 3.48 -1.55
C ASN A 98 3.91 2.65 -0.25
N ILE A 99 3.71 3.32 0.90
CA ILE A 99 3.51 2.67 2.20
C ILE A 99 2.19 1.90 2.20
N ALA A 100 1.12 2.51 1.69
CA ALA A 100 -0.22 1.92 1.62
C ALA A 100 -0.26 0.67 0.72
N ASP A 101 0.34 0.72 -0.47
CA ASP A 101 0.46 -0.41 -1.40
C ASP A 101 1.20 -1.60 -0.76
N TYR A 102 2.35 -1.32 -0.14
CA TYR A 102 3.12 -2.36 0.54
C TYR A 102 2.31 -2.96 1.70
N GLY A 103 1.70 -2.12 2.54
CA GLY A 103 0.87 -2.57 3.66
C GLY A 103 -0.33 -3.39 3.20
N GLY A 104 -1.01 -2.96 2.13
CA GLY A 104 -2.17 -3.62 1.57
C GLY A 104 -1.88 -5.04 1.09
N VAL A 105 -0.83 -5.21 0.28
CA VAL A 105 -0.42 -6.54 -0.20
C VAL A 105 0.03 -7.44 0.97
N GLN A 106 0.78 -6.89 1.93
CA GLN A 106 1.23 -7.64 3.11
C GLN A 106 0.07 -8.13 3.97
N LEU A 107 -0.91 -7.27 4.25
CA LEU A 107 -2.10 -7.62 5.03
C LEU A 107 -2.93 -8.68 4.32
N ALA A 108 -3.20 -8.48 3.03
CA ALA A 108 -3.95 -9.43 2.22
C ALA A 108 -3.31 -10.82 2.18
N LEU A 109 -1.98 -10.87 1.97
CA LEU A 109 -1.25 -12.14 1.96
C LEU A 109 -1.26 -12.81 3.34
N LYS A 110 -1.07 -12.07 4.43
CA LYS A 110 -1.13 -12.60 5.80
C LYS A 110 -2.48 -13.26 6.08
N VAL A 111 -3.59 -12.59 5.73
CA VAL A 111 -4.94 -13.14 5.91
C VAL A 111 -5.14 -14.38 5.06
N MET A 112 -4.73 -14.35 3.78
CA MET A 112 -4.83 -15.51 2.90
C MET A 112 -4.08 -16.72 3.45
N VAL A 113 -2.83 -16.53 3.90
CA VAL A 113 -2.02 -17.62 4.49
C VAL A 113 -2.64 -18.13 5.79
N PHE A 114 -3.13 -17.24 6.65
CA PHE A 114 -3.84 -17.61 7.88
C PHE A 114 -5.03 -18.54 7.60
N LEU A 115 -5.87 -18.17 6.61
CA LEU A 115 -7.05 -18.95 6.23
C LEU A 115 -6.74 -20.29 5.56
N LEU A 116 -5.53 -20.44 5.00
CA LEU A 116 -5.08 -21.70 4.40
C LEU A 116 -4.42 -22.63 5.42
N ARG A 117 -3.80 -22.08 6.48
CA ARG A 117 -3.17 -22.87 7.57
C ARG A 117 -4.17 -23.45 8.57
N GLY A 118 -5.38 -22.91 8.63
CA GLY A 118 -6.47 -23.43 9.48
C GLY A 118 -7.30 -24.55 8.82
N ARG A 119 -6.74 -25.24 7.82
CA ARG A 119 -7.32 -26.41 7.16
C ARG A 119 -6.39 -27.60 7.24
#